data_AF-A0A3M1WP44-F1
#
_entry.id   AF-A0A3M1WP44-F1
#
_cell.length_a   1.000
_cell.length_b   1.000
_cell.length_c   1.000
_cell.angle_alpha   90.00
_cell.angle_beta   90.00
_cell.angle_gamma   90.00
#
_symmetry.space_group_name_H-M   'P 1'
#
loop_
_entity.id
_entity.type
_entity.pdbx_description
1 polymer ?
#
loop_
_entity_poly.entity_id
_entity_poly.type
_entity_poly.pdbx_seq_one_letter_code
_entity_poly.pdbx_strand_id
1 'polypeptide(L)'
;MSDHRDMIRRRPCTALTATRGRLCALSLLALGLLMCTLPLGERMTHAATAGSRPAADAAIRQVSIDSAGVIAYIKDDGIYTFGRGGGLRRVVAAGDEAPRAGGRFIQFLDLSSASISGPLGVQKDLRIVFKARIEGGTVDEGIFLFSENLGLAAVVLPGDTAPDTGGGAFASFPDRPLIGSQGTIMFKAMVMGGRATEGLFFVPRQFFTGEATVGSVAIEGEPAPGTGGGAYAGFGAYDMEESTVLMGAPPLVVASAFAFVADVDGGRTPQGIFARSLFLVPEIPVRIEIQRPPTEMALAGNPPPSRALADSVYARFEDVVLTQHELVFRAILSGGEVSEGIFQLAFLGPITLPSPRVLQGDLAPIVGADVRFAQFGRMVGNNAEELVFEATLEGDGPSQGLFSATLGPLDLVSETLSVGDRAQGTDGGVFHALGPLAINDDGFVAFQAKIDGGSICEGLYRELAKRARLIDGVPCTPAASR
;
A
#
# COMPACT_ATOMS: atom_id res chain seq x y z
N MET A 1 43.40 -42.27 -34.02
CA MET A 1 43.74 -41.26 -32.99
C MET A 1 42.78 -41.49 -31.84
N SER A 2 43.31 -41.98 -30.72
CA SER A 2 42.59 -42.75 -29.72
C SER A 2 41.89 -41.91 -28.66
N ASP A 3 40.68 -42.36 -28.40
CA ASP A 3 39.96 -42.43 -27.13
C ASP A 3 40.86 -42.59 -25.89
N HIS A 4 40.57 -41.89 -24.79
CA HIS A 4 41.19 -42.14 -23.49
C HIS A 4 40.17 -42.12 -22.34
N ARG A 5 39.99 -43.31 -21.78
CA ARG A 5 39.27 -43.67 -20.56
C ARG A 5 40.09 -43.40 -19.28
N ASP A 6 39.33 -43.37 -18.18
CA ASP A 6 39.64 -43.80 -16.81
C ASP A 6 40.54 -42.92 -15.92
N MET A 7 40.01 -42.52 -14.75
CA MET A 7 40.46 -43.14 -13.49
C MET A 7 39.51 -42.92 -12.29
N ILE A 8 39.27 -44.05 -11.62
CA ILE A 8 38.58 -44.30 -10.35
C ILE A 8 39.40 -43.78 -9.15
N ARG A 9 38.73 -43.31 -8.07
CA ARG A 9 39.12 -43.65 -6.67
C ARG A 9 37.98 -43.46 -5.67
N ARG A 10 37.81 -44.49 -4.84
CA ARG A 10 36.80 -44.68 -3.78
C ARG A 10 37.39 -44.37 -2.39
N ARG A 11 36.53 -43.82 -1.51
CA ARG A 11 36.40 -44.03 -0.02
C ARG A 11 37.52 -43.50 0.90
N PRO A 12 37.29 -43.33 2.24
CA PRO A 12 36.18 -43.84 3.08
C PRO A 12 35.50 -42.87 4.07
N CYS A 13 34.42 -43.38 4.68
CA CYS A 13 33.70 -42.91 5.85
C CYS A 13 34.57 -42.91 7.13
N THR A 14 34.32 -41.94 8.01
CA THR A 14 34.78 -41.95 9.40
C THR A 14 33.56 -41.94 10.33
N ALA A 15 33.50 -42.94 11.21
CA ALA A 15 32.49 -43.10 12.23
C ALA A 15 32.73 -42.14 13.41
N LEU A 16 31.66 -41.62 14.00
CA LEU A 16 31.70 -41.02 15.33
C LEU A 16 30.82 -41.85 16.28
N THR A 17 31.50 -42.45 17.25
CA THR A 17 30.95 -43.07 18.45
C THR A 17 30.52 -42.01 19.46
N ALA A 18 29.31 -42.10 19.99
CA ALA A 18 28.98 -41.48 21.28
C ALA A 18 27.96 -42.33 22.06
N THR A 19 28.40 -42.70 23.24
CA THR A 19 27.79 -43.51 24.30
C THR A 19 26.80 -42.72 25.15
N ARG A 20 25.72 -43.38 25.60
CA ARG A 20 24.97 -43.24 26.89
C ARG A 20 23.65 -43.99 26.68
N GLY A 21 23.11 -44.81 27.58
CA GLY A 21 23.26 -44.89 29.04
C GLY A 21 21.84 -45.07 29.58
N ARG A 22 21.56 -46.25 30.13
CA ARG A 22 20.28 -46.81 30.63
C ARG A 22 19.42 -45.86 31.47
N LEU A 23 18.09 -46.09 31.46
CA LEU A 23 17.32 -46.36 32.69
C LEU A 23 15.96 -47.02 32.35
N CYS A 24 15.61 -48.01 33.15
CA CYS A 24 14.50 -48.94 32.99
C CYS A 24 13.64 -48.91 34.27
N ALA A 25 12.32 -49.04 34.07
CA ALA A 25 11.32 -49.72 34.91
C ALA A 25 10.89 -49.20 36.31
N LEU A 26 9.57 -48.99 36.40
CA LEU A 26 8.56 -49.49 37.38
C LEU A 26 8.87 -49.51 38.89
N SER A 27 7.95 -48.96 39.71
CA SER A 27 6.94 -49.76 40.46
C SER A 27 6.12 -48.94 41.48
N LEU A 28 4.89 -49.40 41.71
CA LEU A 28 3.87 -48.95 42.67
C LEU A 28 4.30 -49.03 44.15
N LEU A 29 3.71 -48.18 44.99
CA LEU A 29 3.17 -48.56 46.31
C LEU A 29 2.18 -47.51 46.84
N ALA A 30 1.17 -48.00 47.57
CA ALA A 30 -0.02 -47.30 48.02
C ALA A 30 -0.04 -47.09 49.56
N LEU A 31 -1.06 -46.33 49.99
CA LEU A 31 -1.69 -46.18 51.31
C LEU A 31 -1.23 -45.06 52.27
N GLY A 32 -2.21 -44.27 52.73
CA GLY A 32 -2.15 -43.52 53.99
C GLY A 32 -3.15 -42.36 54.09
N LEU A 33 -4.30 -42.59 54.73
CA LEU A 33 -5.39 -41.64 55.02
C LEU A 33 -4.94 -40.35 55.75
N LEU A 34 -5.63 -39.22 55.47
CA LEU A 34 -6.21 -38.38 56.52
C LEU A 34 -7.42 -37.57 56.01
N MET A 35 -8.51 -37.64 56.76
CA MET A 35 -9.78 -36.92 56.59
C MET A 35 -9.62 -35.41 56.85
N CYS A 36 -10.30 -34.58 56.05
CA CYS A 36 -10.86 -33.31 56.53
C CYS A 36 -12.00 -32.82 55.62
N THR A 37 -12.94 -32.14 56.23
CA THR A 37 -14.35 -31.96 55.86
C THR A 37 -14.68 -30.59 55.21
N LEU A 38 -15.76 -30.55 54.40
CA LEU A 38 -16.59 -29.40 53.95
C LEU A 38 -16.11 -28.53 52.76
N PRO A 39 -17.01 -27.77 52.07
CA PRO A 39 -18.38 -28.07 51.61
C PRO A 39 -18.52 -27.92 50.08
N LEU A 40 -19.69 -28.29 49.52
CA LEU A 40 -20.03 -28.10 48.11
C LEU A 40 -19.89 -26.63 47.68
N GLY A 41 -18.92 -26.35 46.81
CA GLY A 41 -18.84 -25.14 45.99
C GLY A 41 -19.32 -25.45 44.57
N GLU A 42 -20.24 -24.62 44.09
CA GLU A 42 -20.81 -24.64 42.73
C GLU A 42 -19.72 -24.79 41.66
N ARG A 43 -19.81 -25.87 40.87
CA ARG A 43 -19.12 -25.95 39.59
C ARG A 43 -19.78 -24.97 38.63
N MET A 44 -19.26 -23.75 38.55
CA MET A 44 -19.40 -22.95 37.34
C MET A 44 -18.62 -23.64 36.21
N THR A 45 -19.32 -24.47 35.45
CA THR A 45 -18.91 -24.83 34.10
C THR A 45 -19.00 -23.56 33.24
N HIS A 46 -17.93 -22.77 33.21
CA HIS A 46 -17.66 -21.88 32.09
C HIS A 46 -17.34 -22.77 30.88
N ALA A 47 -18.40 -23.23 30.21
CA ALA A 47 -18.31 -23.58 28.81
C ALA A 47 -17.92 -22.28 28.09
N ALA A 48 -16.65 -22.18 27.70
CA ALA A 48 -16.23 -21.22 26.70
C ALA A 48 -16.97 -21.62 25.42
N THR A 49 -18.12 -21.00 25.18
CA THR A 49 -18.71 -20.93 23.85
C THR A 49 -17.67 -20.27 22.97
N ALA A 50 -16.95 -21.08 22.20
CA ALA A 50 -16.29 -20.65 20.98
C ALA A 50 -17.41 -20.04 20.14
N GLY A 51 -17.54 -18.71 20.23
CA GLY A 51 -18.43 -17.96 19.37
C GLY A 51 -17.94 -18.20 17.96
N SER A 52 -18.65 -19.03 17.22
CA SER A 52 -18.54 -19.11 15.77
C SER A 52 -18.88 -17.73 15.26
N ARG A 53 -17.85 -16.89 15.11
CA ARG A 53 -17.95 -15.59 14.48
C ARG A 53 -18.58 -15.87 13.11
N PRO A 54 -19.73 -15.26 12.76
CA PRO A 54 -20.32 -15.45 11.45
C PRO A 54 -19.22 -15.17 10.43
N ALA A 55 -19.05 -16.06 9.45
CA ALA A 55 -18.07 -15.90 8.39
C ALA A 55 -18.21 -14.47 7.87
N ALA A 56 -17.25 -13.62 8.25
CA ALA A 56 -17.19 -12.28 7.72
C ALA A 56 -17.07 -12.49 6.21
N ASP A 57 -17.99 -11.86 5.48
CA ASP A 57 -18.07 -11.91 4.02
C ASP A 57 -16.64 -11.93 3.47
N ALA A 58 -16.29 -13.00 2.76
CA ALA A 58 -14.91 -13.40 2.48
C ALA A 58 -14.25 -12.48 1.44
N ALA A 59 -14.22 -11.19 1.71
CA ALA A 59 -13.97 -10.15 0.73
C ALA A 59 -12.47 -9.88 0.57
N ILE A 60 -12.08 -9.68 -0.68
CA ILE A 60 -10.77 -9.20 -1.08
C ILE A 60 -10.81 -7.68 -0.93
N ARG A 61 -10.15 -7.15 0.10
CA ARG A 61 -10.36 -5.76 0.53
C ARG A 61 -9.32 -4.77 0.00
N GLN A 62 -8.14 -5.26 -0.38
CA GLN A 62 -7.06 -4.41 -0.85
C GLN A 62 -6.08 -5.21 -1.67
N VAL A 63 -5.46 -4.55 -2.65
CA VAL A 63 -4.52 -5.15 -3.60
C VAL A 63 -3.30 -4.26 -3.73
N SER A 64 -2.15 -4.90 -3.87
CA SER A 64 -0.89 -4.30 -4.26
C SER A 64 -0.19 -5.24 -5.23
N ILE A 65 0.66 -4.69 -6.10
CA ILE A 65 1.62 -5.45 -6.89
C ILE A 65 3.00 -4.80 -6.81
N ASP A 66 4.06 -5.60 -6.75
CA ASP A 66 5.44 -5.10 -6.79
C ASP A 66 6.04 -5.14 -8.20
N SER A 67 7.25 -4.59 -8.36
CA SER A 67 8.02 -4.62 -9.62
C SER A 67 8.40 -6.03 -10.09
N ALA A 68 8.27 -7.07 -9.27
CA ALA A 68 8.41 -8.46 -9.71
C ALA A 68 7.09 -9.09 -10.19
N GLY A 69 5.96 -8.41 -9.98
CA GLY A 69 4.62 -8.92 -10.23
C GLY A 69 4.11 -9.86 -9.13
N VAL A 70 4.67 -9.81 -7.92
CA VAL A 70 4.06 -10.45 -6.75
C VAL A 70 2.92 -9.55 -6.29
N ILE A 71 1.74 -10.15 -6.17
CA ILE A 71 0.53 -9.46 -5.73
C ILE A 71 0.32 -9.74 -4.26
N ALA A 72 0.21 -8.70 -3.44
CA ALA A 72 -0.17 -8.79 -2.03
C ALA A 72 -1.61 -8.31 -1.86
N TYR A 73 -2.41 -9.02 -1.06
CA TYR A 73 -3.81 -8.65 -0.86
C TYR A 73 -4.33 -9.11 0.50
N ILE A 74 -5.34 -8.39 1.01
CA ILE A 74 -6.11 -8.81 2.19
C ILE A 74 -7.26 -9.66 1.69
N LYS A 75 -7.37 -10.86 2.24
CA LYS A 75 -8.54 -11.73 2.10
C LYS A 75 -8.90 -12.26 3.48
N ASP A 76 -10.19 -12.28 3.77
CA ASP A 76 -10.70 -12.74 5.06
C ASP A 76 -10.02 -12.00 6.23
N ASP A 77 -9.34 -12.76 7.09
CA ASP A 77 -8.62 -12.34 8.27
C ASP A 77 -7.09 -12.43 8.09
N GLY A 78 -6.57 -12.38 6.87
CA GLY A 78 -5.13 -12.46 6.61
C GLY A 78 -4.63 -11.65 5.42
N ILE A 79 -3.30 -11.57 5.34
CA ILE A 79 -2.55 -11.02 4.21
C ILE A 79 -1.90 -12.17 3.46
N TYR A 80 -2.09 -12.16 2.14
CA TYR A 80 -1.59 -13.19 1.25
C TYR A 80 -0.77 -12.59 0.12
N THR A 81 0.14 -13.39 -0.42
CA THR A 81 0.84 -13.08 -1.67
C THR A 81 0.62 -14.12 -2.74
N PHE A 82 0.63 -13.67 -3.99
CA PHE A 82 0.60 -14.50 -5.18
C PHE A 82 1.76 -14.11 -6.11
N GLY A 83 2.76 -14.96 -6.20
CA GLY A 83 3.98 -14.69 -6.98
C GLY A 83 3.96 -15.24 -8.41
N ARG A 84 4.99 -14.91 -9.21
CA ARG A 84 5.18 -15.45 -10.58
C ARG A 84 5.19 -16.99 -10.66
N GLY A 85 5.59 -17.68 -9.59
CA GLY A 85 5.56 -19.14 -9.49
C GLY A 85 4.16 -19.74 -9.32
N GLY A 86 3.10 -18.92 -9.24
CA GLY A 86 1.71 -19.37 -9.17
C GLY A 86 1.25 -19.88 -7.81
N GLY A 87 2.03 -19.65 -6.75
CA GLY A 87 1.71 -20.08 -5.40
C GLY A 87 1.07 -18.97 -4.58
N LEU A 88 -0.07 -19.29 -3.96
CA LEU A 88 -0.63 -18.51 -2.86
C LEU A 88 0.18 -18.76 -1.59
N ARG A 89 0.64 -17.70 -0.91
CA ARG A 89 1.37 -17.78 0.35
C ARG A 89 0.72 -16.87 1.40
N ARG A 90 0.43 -17.41 2.57
CA ARG A 90 0.03 -16.62 3.74
C ARG A 90 1.24 -15.88 4.30
N VAL A 91 1.12 -14.57 4.47
CA VAL A 91 2.15 -13.71 5.07
C VAL A 91 1.93 -13.61 6.57
N VAL A 92 0.72 -13.23 6.96
CA VAL A 92 0.26 -13.08 8.35
C VAL A 92 -1.25 -13.24 8.39
N ALA A 93 -1.79 -13.75 9.49
CA ALA A 93 -3.23 -13.88 9.70
C ALA A 93 -3.66 -13.52 11.12
N ALA A 94 -4.96 -13.38 11.33
CA ALA A 94 -5.52 -13.17 12.66
C ALA A 94 -5.14 -14.35 13.56
N GLY A 95 -4.82 -14.04 14.81
CA GLY A 95 -4.28 -14.96 15.79
C GLY A 95 -2.76 -15.07 15.81
N ASP A 96 -2.05 -14.57 14.79
CA ASP A 96 -0.58 -14.42 14.84
C ASP A 96 -0.18 -13.35 15.87
N GLU A 97 1.00 -13.49 16.47
CA GLU A 97 1.50 -12.57 17.51
C GLU A 97 1.89 -11.21 16.91
N ALA A 98 1.53 -10.12 17.61
CA ALA A 98 1.92 -8.78 17.21
C ALA A 98 3.26 -8.37 17.88
N PRO A 99 4.36 -8.21 17.11
CA PRO A 99 5.66 -7.89 17.67
C PRO A 99 5.64 -6.55 18.41
N ARG A 100 6.44 -6.44 19.49
CA ARG A 100 6.58 -5.26 20.37
C ARG A 100 5.32 -4.83 21.13
N ALA A 101 4.13 -4.88 20.51
CA ALA A 101 2.85 -4.63 21.15
C ALA A 101 2.43 -5.76 22.11
N GLY A 102 2.88 -7.00 21.84
CA GLY A 102 2.30 -8.19 22.48
C GLY A 102 0.88 -8.46 21.95
N GLY A 103 0.19 -9.44 22.53
CA GLY A 103 -1.14 -9.83 22.05
C GLY A 103 -1.12 -10.49 20.66
N ARG A 104 -2.26 -10.42 19.95
CA ARG A 104 -2.48 -11.07 18.65
C ARG A 104 -3.20 -10.16 17.67
N PHE A 105 -2.92 -10.32 16.39
CA PHE A 105 -3.71 -9.64 15.35
C PHE A 105 -5.14 -10.16 15.33
N ILE A 106 -6.10 -9.26 15.16
CA ILE A 106 -7.52 -9.61 15.01
C ILE A 106 -8.14 -9.07 13.73
N GLN A 107 -7.50 -8.09 13.09
CA GLN A 107 -7.99 -7.48 11.87
C GLN A 107 -6.88 -6.76 11.13
N PHE A 108 -6.79 -6.96 9.81
CA PHE A 108 -5.97 -6.15 8.91
C PHE A 108 -6.84 -5.06 8.31
N LEU A 109 -6.46 -3.81 8.55
CA LEU A 109 -7.21 -2.62 8.15
C LEU A 109 -6.75 -2.13 6.78
N ASP A 110 -5.43 -2.02 6.60
CA ASP A 110 -4.83 -1.45 5.40
C ASP A 110 -3.50 -2.16 5.03
N LEU A 111 -3.19 -2.23 3.73
CA LEU A 111 -2.01 -2.83 3.11
C LEU A 111 -1.31 -1.83 2.20
N SER A 112 -0.07 -1.43 2.52
CA SER A 112 0.79 -0.68 1.59
C SER A 112 1.20 -1.52 0.39
N SER A 113 1.82 -0.88 -0.60
CA SER A 113 2.41 -1.60 -1.72
C SER A 113 3.41 -2.67 -1.23
N ALA A 114 3.53 -3.79 -1.92
CA ALA A 114 4.66 -4.70 -1.77
C ALA A 114 5.85 -4.01 -2.45
N SER A 115 6.95 -3.81 -1.73
CA SER A 115 8.18 -3.31 -2.30
C SER A 115 9.21 -4.43 -2.32
N ILE A 116 9.82 -4.62 -3.48
CA ILE A 116 11.00 -5.45 -3.64
C ILE A 116 12.15 -4.50 -3.97
N SER A 117 13.07 -4.37 -3.00
CA SER A 117 14.27 -3.56 -3.15
C SER A 117 15.47 -4.47 -3.42
N GLY A 118 16.17 -4.26 -4.54
CA GLY A 118 17.44 -4.90 -4.83
C GLY A 118 18.01 -4.46 -6.19
N PRO A 119 19.34 -4.30 -6.33
CA PRO A 119 19.96 -4.07 -7.63
C PRO A 119 19.63 -5.24 -8.57
N LEU A 120 19.43 -4.94 -9.85
CA LEU A 120 19.22 -5.93 -10.91
C LEU A 120 20.24 -7.08 -10.78
N GLY A 121 19.78 -8.25 -10.30
CA GLY A 121 20.60 -9.46 -10.15
C GLY A 121 20.87 -9.97 -8.72
N VAL A 122 20.42 -9.28 -7.66
CA VAL A 122 20.51 -9.77 -6.27
C VAL A 122 19.12 -9.99 -5.69
N GLN A 123 18.98 -11.03 -4.85
CA GLN A 123 17.72 -11.56 -4.33
C GLN A 123 16.78 -10.47 -3.80
N LYS A 124 15.51 -10.61 -4.20
CA LYS A 124 14.41 -9.67 -4.02
C LYS A 124 13.79 -9.85 -2.63
N ASP A 125 14.01 -8.92 -1.69
CA ASP A 125 13.35 -8.95 -0.38
C ASP A 125 11.91 -8.48 -0.52
N LEU A 126 10.93 -9.41 -0.51
CA LEU A 126 9.52 -9.04 -0.42
C LEU A 126 9.27 -8.31 0.90
N ARG A 127 8.82 -7.06 0.81
CA ARG A 127 8.40 -6.24 1.96
C ARG A 127 6.95 -5.83 1.83
N ILE A 128 6.19 -6.00 2.91
CA ILE A 128 4.78 -5.62 2.98
C ILE A 128 4.59 -4.82 4.26
N VAL A 129 4.14 -3.57 4.14
CA VAL A 129 3.75 -2.76 5.29
C VAL A 129 2.24 -2.77 5.41
N PHE A 130 1.75 -2.86 6.63
CA PHE A 130 0.32 -2.96 6.87
C PHE A 130 -0.08 -2.37 8.21
N LYS A 131 -1.33 -1.93 8.30
CA LYS A 131 -1.98 -1.52 9.55
C LYS A 131 -2.85 -2.65 10.06
N ALA A 132 -2.72 -2.99 11.33
CA ALA A 132 -3.51 -4.05 11.95
C ALA A 132 -3.99 -3.67 13.35
N ARG A 133 -5.16 -4.21 13.71
CA ARG A 133 -5.69 -4.20 15.08
C ARG A 133 -5.18 -5.38 15.88
N ILE A 134 -4.98 -5.14 17.16
CA ILE A 134 -4.36 -6.06 18.11
C ILE A 134 -5.32 -6.28 19.27
N GLU A 135 -5.41 -7.51 19.75
CA GLU A 135 -6.14 -7.87 20.97
C GLU A 135 -5.16 -8.42 22.01
N GLY A 136 -5.32 -7.98 23.26
CA GLY A 136 -4.50 -8.44 24.38
C GLY A 136 -3.05 -7.90 24.37
N GLY A 137 -2.76 -6.89 23.53
CA GLY A 137 -1.49 -6.18 23.50
C GLY A 137 -1.48 -4.94 24.41
N THR A 138 -0.37 -4.21 24.40
CA THR A 138 -0.23 -2.91 25.08
C THR A 138 -0.89 -1.76 24.34
N VAL A 139 -1.24 -1.98 23.06
CA VAL A 139 -1.92 -1.04 22.16
C VAL A 139 -2.94 -1.82 21.31
N ASP A 140 -3.96 -1.12 20.81
CA ASP A 140 -5.06 -1.72 20.05
C ASP A 140 -4.82 -1.74 18.53
N GLU A 141 -3.79 -1.04 18.04
CA GLU A 141 -3.39 -1.00 16.64
C GLU A 141 -1.90 -0.66 16.46
N GLY A 142 -1.41 -0.81 15.23
CA GLY A 142 -0.05 -0.43 14.86
C GLY A 142 0.23 -0.55 13.36
N ILE A 143 1.38 -0.02 12.95
CA ILE A 143 1.95 -0.25 11.61
C ILE A 143 3.05 -1.31 11.73
N PHE A 144 2.98 -2.32 10.86
CA PHE A 144 3.84 -3.49 10.88
C PHE A 144 4.49 -3.71 9.52
N LEU A 145 5.67 -4.31 9.53
CA LEU A 145 6.41 -4.72 8.35
C LEU A 145 6.58 -6.23 8.39
N PHE A 146 6.19 -6.89 7.32
CA PHE A 146 6.71 -8.21 6.99
C PHE A 146 7.84 -8.08 5.97
N SER A 147 8.96 -8.74 6.23
CA SER A 147 10.05 -8.91 5.26
C SER A 147 10.55 -10.35 5.31
N GLU A 148 10.96 -10.93 4.19
CA GLU A 148 11.49 -12.30 4.19
C GLU A 148 12.74 -12.46 5.06
N ASN A 149 13.54 -11.41 5.19
CA ASN A 149 14.78 -11.42 5.97
C ASN A 149 14.59 -11.07 7.44
N LEU A 150 13.65 -10.17 7.74
CA LEU A 150 13.40 -9.70 9.11
C LEU A 150 12.30 -10.53 9.81
N GLY A 151 11.48 -11.23 9.04
CA GLY A 151 10.20 -11.71 9.51
C GLY A 151 9.25 -10.54 9.76
N LEU A 152 8.42 -10.69 10.77
CA LEU A 152 7.45 -9.68 11.16
C LEU A 152 8.04 -8.73 12.22
N ALA A 153 7.87 -7.43 12.01
CA ALA A 153 8.33 -6.38 12.92
C ALA A 153 7.28 -5.28 13.09
N ALA A 154 7.25 -4.65 14.27
CA ALA A 154 6.54 -3.39 14.48
C ALA A 154 7.36 -2.24 13.90
N VAL A 155 6.72 -1.38 13.12
CA VAL A 155 7.31 -0.15 12.55
C VAL A 155 7.12 0.98 13.56
N VAL A 156 5.85 1.31 13.81
CA VAL A 156 5.43 2.33 14.79
C VAL A 156 4.16 1.87 15.49
N LEU A 157 4.03 2.22 16.77
CA LEU A 157 2.88 1.94 17.62
C LEU A 157 2.40 3.24 18.28
N PRO A 158 1.14 3.32 18.73
CA PRO A 158 0.69 4.40 19.61
C PRO A 158 1.58 4.48 20.86
N GLY A 159 1.89 5.71 21.28
CA GLY A 159 2.81 6.01 22.39
C GLY A 159 4.28 6.19 21.98
N ASP A 160 4.68 5.79 20.77
CA ASP A 160 6.00 6.14 20.23
C ASP A 160 6.12 7.66 20.01
N THR A 161 7.33 8.20 20.14
CA THR A 161 7.60 9.63 19.93
C THR A 161 7.26 10.06 18.50
N ALA A 162 6.50 11.15 18.37
CA ALA A 162 6.22 11.80 17.09
C ALA A 162 7.24 12.92 16.83
N PRO A 163 8.18 12.76 15.87
CA PRO A 163 9.23 13.74 15.61
C PRO A 163 8.69 15.13 15.28
N ASP A 164 9.43 16.18 15.64
CA ASP A 164 9.14 17.58 15.30
C ASP A 164 7.83 18.15 15.88
N THR A 165 7.07 17.37 16.62
CA THR A 165 5.81 17.79 17.27
C THR A 165 6.01 18.47 18.63
N GLY A 166 7.25 18.76 19.03
CA GLY A 166 7.53 19.39 20.33
C GLY A 166 7.32 18.47 21.55
N GLY A 167 7.54 17.16 21.38
CA GLY A 167 7.44 16.16 22.46
C GLY A 167 6.14 15.35 22.46
N GLY A 168 5.34 15.43 21.40
CA GLY A 168 4.16 14.58 21.23
C GLY A 168 4.50 13.12 20.94
N ALA A 169 3.47 12.29 21.04
CA ALA A 169 3.52 10.86 20.73
C ALA A 169 2.44 10.50 19.70
N PHE A 170 2.66 9.44 18.92
CA PHE A 170 1.65 8.93 18.01
C PHE A 170 0.43 8.41 18.81
N ALA A 171 -0.76 8.76 18.37
CA ALA A 171 -2.02 8.37 19.00
C ALA A 171 -2.77 7.32 18.19
N SER A 172 -2.84 7.49 16.87
CA SER A 172 -3.49 6.55 15.94
C SER A 172 -3.01 6.77 14.51
N PHE A 173 -3.31 5.80 13.64
CA PHE A 173 -2.92 5.82 12.22
C PHE A 173 -4.16 5.79 11.32
N PRO A 174 -4.72 6.95 10.95
CA PRO A 174 -6.00 7.01 10.24
C PRO A 174 -5.94 6.37 8.85
N ASP A 175 -4.81 6.51 8.15
CA ASP A 175 -4.69 6.14 6.74
C ASP A 175 -3.81 4.90 6.52
N ARG A 176 -3.70 4.52 5.24
CA ARG A 176 -2.91 3.40 4.74
C ARG A 176 -1.41 3.77 4.71
N PRO A 177 -0.50 3.01 5.34
CA PRO A 177 0.93 3.26 5.14
C PRO A 177 1.34 3.01 3.68
N LEU A 178 2.41 3.66 3.24
CA LEU A 178 3.06 3.44 1.94
C LEU A 178 4.48 2.92 2.15
N ILE A 179 5.04 2.23 1.16
CA ILE A 179 6.45 1.83 1.16
C ILE A 179 7.05 2.05 -0.22
N GLY A 180 8.18 2.74 -0.26
CA GLY A 180 8.92 3.03 -1.49
C GLY A 180 9.81 1.87 -1.96
N SER A 181 10.40 2.03 -3.14
CA SER A 181 11.24 1.02 -3.81
C SER A 181 12.53 0.69 -3.04
N GLN A 182 12.99 1.58 -2.16
CA GLN A 182 14.14 1.40 -1.27
C GLN A 182 13.75 0.98 0.15
N GLY A 183 12.44 0.97 0.44
CA GLY A 183 11.87 0.49 1.69
C GLY A 183 11.71 1.55 2.75
N THR A 184 11.73 2.85 2.39
CA THR A 184 11.20 3.89 3.26
C THR A 184 9.70 3.73 3.37
N ILE A 185 9.18 3.85 4.58
CA ILE A 185 7.76 3.72 4.89
C ILE A 185 7.21 5.12 5.17
N MET A 186 6.11 5.52 4.55
CA MET A 186 5.41 6.78 4.82
C MET A 186 4.04 6.51 5.43
N PHE A 187 3.59 7.34 6.37
CA PHE A 187 2.28 7.19 6.99
C PHE A 187 1.76 8.52 7.56
N LYS A 188 0.44 8.70 7.54
CA LYS A 188 -0.25 9.71 8.35
C LYS A 188 -0.45 9.22 9.78
N ALA A 189 -0.26 10.10 10.76
CA ALA A 189 -0.56 9.80 12.16
C ALA A 189 -1.23 10.98 12.87
N MET A 190 -2.16 10.64 13.78
CA MET A 190 -2.61 11.57 14.82
C MET A 190 -1.58 11.62 15.94
N VAL A 191 -1.44 12.78 16.56
CA VAL A 191 -0.45 13.09 17.59
C VAL A 191 -1.14 13.57 18.86
N MET A 192 -0.68 13.08 20.01
CA MET A 192 -1.13 13.53 21.32
C MET A 192 0.01 14.16 22.13
N GLY A 193 -0.31 15.17 22.93
CA GLY A 193 0.63 15.81 23.87
C GLY A 193 1.70 16.70 23.23
N GLY A 194 1.67 16.90 21.91
CA GLY A 194 2.56 17.80 21.16
C GLY A 194 1.89 19.12 20.76
N ARG A 195 2.63 19.93 19.99
CA ARG A 195 2.16 21.18 19.37
C ARG A 195 1.29 20.97 18.12
N ALA A 196 1.41 19.81 17.49
CA ALA A 196 0.64 19.38 16.33
C ALA A 196 -0.30 18.26 16.73
N THR A 197 -1.49 18.18 16.13
CA THR A 197 -2.46 17.10 16.36
C THR A 197 -2.44 16.06 15.24
N GLU A 198 -1.85 16.38 14.09
CA GLU A 198 -1.54 15.41 13.03
C GLU A 198 -0.25 15.72 12.25
N GLY A 199 0.21 14.72 11.49
CA GLY A 199 1.35 14.86 10.60
C GLY A 199 1.52 13.69 9.62
N LEU A 200 2.34 13.93 8.61
CA LEU A 200 2.90 12.92 7.72
C LEU A 200 4.32 12.60 8.17
N PHE A 201 4.61 11.31 8.33
CA PHE A 201 5.86 10.81 8.88
C PHE A 201 6.47 9.76 7.97
N PHE A 202 7.76 9.51 8.17
CA PHE A 202 8.46 8.44 7.45
C PHE A 202 9.41 7.64 8.36
N VAL A 203 9.56 6.36 8.04
CA VAL A 203 10.55 5.46 8.63
C VAL A 203 11.51 5.01 7.52
N PRO A 204 12.77 5.46 7.53
CA PRO A 204 13.75 5.03 6.54
C PRO A 204 14.15 3.56 6.77
N ARG A 205 14.59 2.86 5.71
CA ARG A 205 14.99 1.43 5.80
C ARG A 205 15.99 1.14 6.92
N GLN A 206 16.92 2.07 7.16
CA GLN A 206 17.99 1.99 8.17
C GLN A 206 17.45 2.00 9.61
N PHE A 207 16.15 2.25 9.81
CA PHE A 207 15.50 2.12 11.11
C PHE A 207 15.62 0.69 11.67
N PHE A 208 15.47 -0.32 10.82
CA PHE A 208 15.53 -1.72 11.26
C PHE A 208 16.94 -2.22 11.58
N THR A 209 17.98 -1.46 11.22
CA THR A 209 19.37 -1.68 11.63
C THR A 209 19.77 -0.84 12.84
N GLY A 210 18.87 -0.01 13.36
CA GLY A 210 19.15 0.92 14.47
C GLY A 210 19.97 2.14 14.05
N GLU A 211 20.13 2.36 12.75
CA GLU A 211 20.98 3.41 12.18
C GLU A 211 20.19 4.69 11.82
N ALA A 212 18.86 4.67 11.96
CA ALA A 212 18.01 5.83 11.73
C ALA A 212 16.80 5.87 12.66
N THR A 213 16.21 7.06 12.80
CA THR A 213 14.98 7.30 13.54
C THR A 213 13.84 7.65 12.58
N VAL A 214 12.62 7.58 13.08
CA VAL A 214 11.45 8.17 12.42
C VAL A 214 11.70 9.66 12.17
N GLY A 215 11.24 10.18 11.04
CA GLY A 215 11.26 11.61 10.71
C GLY A 215 9.87 12.11 10.31
N SER A 216 9.73 13.44 10.15
CA SER A 216 8.51 14.07 9.66
C SER A 216 8.67 14.52 8.19
N VAL A 217 7.60 14.38 7.41
CA VAL A 217 7.46 14.95 6.06
C VAL A 217 6.79 16.32 6.15
N ALA A 218 5.74 16.45 6.94
CA ALA A 218 5.07 17.71 7.27
C ALA A 218 4.23 17.49 8.53
N ILE A 219 4.10 18.52 9.36
CA ILE A 219 3.23 18.47 10.55
C ILE A 219 2.28 19.68 10.57
N GLU A 220 1.15 19.50 11.21
CA GLU A 220 0.18 20.59 11.42
C GLU A 220 0.83 21.79 12.10
N GLY A 221 0.45 22.99 11.67
CA GLY A 221 0.98 24.27 12.16
C GLY A 221 2.30 24.70 11.52
N GLU A 222 2.95 23.87 10.71
CA GLU A 222 4.09 24.32 9.90
C GLU A 222 3.64 25.24 8.76
N PRO A 223 4.47 26.23 8.35
CA PRO A 223 4.16 27.09 7.23
C PRO A 223 3.87 26.30 5.96
N ALA A 224 2.75 26.59 5.30
CA ALA A 224 2.37 26.04 4.01
C ALA A 224 2.91 26.96 2.90
N PRO A 225 3.95 26.57 2.15
CA PRO A 225 4.60 27.42 1.17
C PRO A 225 3.64 27.87 0.05
N GLY A 226 3.83 29.08 -0.48
CA GLY A 226 3.00 29.57 -1.59
C GLY A 226 1.62 30.12 -1.20
N THR A 227 1.09 29.73 -0.04
CA THR A 227 -0.27 30.09 0.42
C THR A 227 -0.44 31.54 0.89
N GLY A 228 0.62 32.35 0.86
CA GLY A 228 0.59 33.72 1.36
C GLY A 228 0.61 33.82 2.90
N GLY A 229 1.24 32.86 3.57
CA GLY A 229 1.46 32.88 5.03
C GLY A 229 0.51 31.97 5.83
N GLY A 230 -0.22 31.06 5.17
CA GLY A 230 -0.97 30.01 5.83
C GLY A 230 -0.06 28.91 6.41
N ALA A 231 -0.66 28.04 7.22
CA ALA A 231 -0.02 26.87 7.81
C ALA A 231 -0.83 25.61 7.50
N TYR A 232 -0.17 24.44 7.51
CA TYR A 232 -0.87 23.17 7.35
C TYR A 232 -1.86 22.97 8.49
N ALA A 233 -3.10 22.62 8.15
CA ALA A 233 -4.19 22.38 9.09
C ALA A 233 -4.71 20.93 9.03
N GLY A 234 -4.42 20.23 7.94
CA GLY A 234 -4.77 18.82 7.77
C GLY A 234 -4.11 18.24 6.53
N PHE A 235 -3.98 16.92 6.47
CA PHE A 235 -3.37 16.17 5.38
C PHE A 235 -4.41 15.23 4.75
N GLY A 236 -4.50 15.28 3.42
CA GLY A 236 -5.35 14.41 2.60
C GLY A 236 -4.55 13.29 1.95
N ALA A 237 -4.83 13.01 0.68
CA ALA A 237 -4.09 12.02 -0.10
C ALA A 237 -2.58 12.31 -0.11
N TYR A 238 -1.78 11.25 -0.08
CA TYR A 238 -0.32 11.33 -0.15
C TYR A 238 0.23 10.15 -0.94
N ASP A 239 1.38 10.37 -1.56
CA ASP A 239 2.13 9.36 -2.28
C ASP A 239 3.65 9.58 -2.12
N MET A 240 4.43 8.55 -2.43
CA MET A 240 5.88 8.61 -2.38
C MET A 240 6.53 7.86 -3.55
N GLU A 241 7.63 8.41 -4.03
CA GLU A 241 8.51 7.78 -5.01
C GLU A 241 9.92 7.71 -4.41
N GLU A 242 10.66 6.66 -4.75
CA GLU A 242 12.08 6.58 -4.41
C GLU A 242 12.91 6.27 -5.65
N SER A 243 13.77 7.22 -5.98
CA SER A 243 14.70 7.13 -7.09
C SER A 243 16.14 6.99 -6.61
N THR A 244 16.94 6.27 -7.38
CA THR A 244 18.38 6.19 -7.17
C THR A 244 19.07 7.17 -8.10
N VAL A 245 19.63 8.26 -7.56
CA VAL A 245 20.30 9.29 -8.34
C VAL A 245 21.81 9.02 -8.36
N LEU A 246 22.37 8.78 -9.56
CA LEU A 246 23.81 8.75 -9.79
C LEU A 246 24.33 10.18 -9.96
N MET A 247 24.76 10.82 -8.87
CA MET A 247 25.49 12.09 -8.95
C MET A 247 26.99 11.85 -9.20
N GLY A 248 27.37 11.59 -10.45
CA GLY A 248 28.73 11.85 -10.98
C GLY A 248 29.92 11.01 -10.47
N ALA A 249 29.78 10.26 -9.38
CA ALA A 249 30.66 9.19 -8.87
C ALA A 249 29.98 8.58 -7.63
N PRO A 250 30.25 7.32 -7.25
CA PRO A 250 29.78 6.81 -5.95
C PRO A 250 30.17 7.77 -4.81
N PRO A 251 29.28 8.01 -3.83
CA PRO A 251 28.14 7.16 -3.45
C PRO A 251 26.83 7.40 -4.22
N LEU A 252 26.04 6.34 -4.38
CA LEU A 252 24.63 6.41 -4.81
C LEU A 252 23.84 7.24 -3.81
N VAL A 253 23.10 8.24 -4.28
CA VAL A 253 22.17 9.02 -3.45
C VAL A 253 20.78 8.46 -3.68
N VAL A 254 20.12 8.03 -2.61
CA VAL A 254 18.70 7.71 -2.65
C VAL A 254 17.94 9.01 -2.42
N ALA A 255 17.10 9.37 -3.38
CA ALA A 255 16.16 10.47 -3.24
C ALA A 255 14.78 9.85 -2.99
N SER A 256 14.19 10.15 -1.84
CA SER A 256 12.79 9.87 -1.57
C SER A 256 12.01 11.15 -1.81
N ALA A 257 11.07 11.11 -2.74
CA ALA A 257 10.14 12.19 -3.00
C ALA A 257 8.77 11.85 -2.40
N PHE A 258 8.12 12.85 -1.82
CA PHE A 258 6.82 12.75 -1.17
C PHE A 258 5.92 13.81 -1.79
N ALA A 259 4.71 13.45 -2.14
CA ALA A 259 3.67 14.37 -2.57
C ALA A 259 2.45 14.20 -1.68
N PHE A 260 1.78 15.30 -1.35
CA PHE A 260 0.60 15.25 -0.50
C PHE A 260 -0.34 16.43 -0.73
N VAL A 261 -1.63 16.18 -0.53
CA VAL A 261 -2.66 17.19 -0.39
C VAL A 261 -2.66 17.67 1.06
N ALA A 262 -2.70 18.97 1.29
CA ALA A 262 -2.90 19.53 2.62
C ALA A 262 -3.92 20.66 2.62
N ASP A 263 -4.79 20.63 3.62
CA ASP A 263 -5.64 21.75 4.01
C ASP A 263 -4.77 22.81 4.70
N VAL A 264 -5.13 24.07 4.50
CA VAL A 264 -4.35 25.23 4.94
C VAL A 264 -5.26 26.13 5.76
N ASP A 265 -4.82 26.46 6.98
CA ASP A 265 -5.43 27.49 7.81
C ASP A 265 -4.64 28.80 7.69
N GLY A 266 -5.38 29.91 7.62
CA GLY A 266 -4.84 31.21 7.25
C GLY A 266 -4.38 31.30 5.78
N GLY A 267 -3.75 32.42 5.43
CA GLY A 267 -3.30 32.67 4.05
C GLY A 267 -4.44 32.98 3.07
N ARG A 268 -4.19 32.75 1.77
CA ARG A 268 -5.10 33.03 0.66
C ARG A 268 -5.75 31.78 0.06
N THR A 269 -5.25 30.61 0.43
CA THR A 269 -5.61 29.35 -0.20
C THR A 269 -6.05 28.37 0.87
N PRO A 270 -7.22 27.71 0.73
CA PRO A 270 -7.70 26.75 1.71
C PRO A 270 -7.06 25.35 1.59
N GLN A 271 -6.46 25.02 0.44
CA GLN A 271 -5.87 23.70 0.19
C GLN A 271 -4.81 23.74 -0.92
N GLY A 272 -3.80 22.87 -0.84
CA GLY A 272 -2.76 22.75 -1.87
C GLY A 272 -2.23 21.33 -2.04
N ILE A 273 -1.50 21.14 -3.13
CA ILE A 273 -0.60 20.00 -3.34
C ILE A 273 0.82 20.47 -3.06
N PHE A 274 1.53 19.72 -2.23
CA PHE A 274 2.88 20.01 -1.79
C PHE A 274 3.77 18.81 -2.06
N ALA A 275 5.05 19.08 -2.37
CA ALA A 275 6.03 18.03 -2.54
C ALA A 275 7.28 18.29 -1.68
N ARG A 276 7.87 17.22 -1.15
CA ARG A 276 9.12 17.28 -0.38
C ARG A 276 10.08 16.22 -0.89
N SER A 277 11.37 16.54 -0.95
CA SER A 277 12.41 15.56 -1.26
C SER A 277 13.36 15.40 -0.09
N LEU A 278 13.70 14.16 0.21
CA LEU A 278 14.71 13.78 1.18
C LEU A 278 15.86 13.08 0.44
N PHE A 279 17.08 13.54 0.67
CA PHE A 279 18.28 12.91 0.14
C PHE A 279 18.96 12.16 1.28
N LEU A 280 19.05 10.84 1.14
CA LEU A 280 19.79 9.97 2.03
C LEU A 280 21.11 9.58 1.37
N VAL A 281 22.23 9.87 2.05
CA VAL A 281 23.57 9.46 1.62
C VAL A 281 24.01 8.27 2.49
N PRO A 282 23.90 7.03 1.99
CA PRO A 282 24.08 5.82 2.82
C PRO A 282 25.53 5.55 3.24
N GLU A 283 26.54 6.05 2.52
CA GLU A 283 27.95 5.69 2.75
C GLU A 283 28.74 6.67 3.64
N ILE A 284 28.14 7.80 4.05
CA ILE A 284 28.82 8.77 4.91
C ILE A 284 28.29 8.59 6.34
N PRO A 285 29.14 8.26 7.33
CA PRO A 285 28.74 8.16 8.75
C PRO A 285 28.30 9.50 9.37
N VAL A 286 28.37 10.58 8.58
CA VAL A 286 27.83 11.90 8.87
C VAL A 286 26.57 12.07 8.03
N ARG A 287 25.43 12.04 8.72
CA ARG A 287 24.09 12.25 8.17
C ARG A 287 24.00 13.65 7.54
N ILE A 288 24.14 13.76 6.22
CA ILE A 288 23.74 14.96 5.51
C ILE A 288 22.32 14.75 5.01
N GLU A 289 21.37 14.98 5.90
CA GLU A 289 19.96 15.04 5.53
C GLU A 289 19.71 16.41 4.90
N ILE A 290 19.81 16.51 3.57
CA ILE A 290 19.39 17.73 2.87
C ILE A 290 17.87 17.66 2.76
N GLN A 291 17.19 18.08 3.82
CA GLN A 291 15.76 18.32 3.75
C GLN A 291 15.53 19.62 2.97
N ARG A 292 14.94 19.52 1.78
CA ARG A 292 14.33 20.72 1.19
C ARG A 292 13.00 20.96 1.91
N PRO A 293 12.63 22.22 2.17
CA PRO A 293 11.27 22.51 2.62
C PRO A 293 10.29 22.00 1.56
N PRO A 294 9.06 21.64 1.96
CA PRO A 294 8.00 21.39 0.99
C PRO A 294 7.93 22.52 -0.05
N THR A 295 7.60 22.18 -1.28
CA THR A 295 7.41 23.13 -2.38
C THR A 295 5.95 23.03 -2.83
N GLU A 296 5.35 24.18 -3.09
CA GLU A 296 4.02 24.27 -3.69
C GLU A 296 4.04 23.68 -5.11
N MET A 297 3.07 22.82 -5.40
CA MET A 297 2.87 22.23 -6.72
C MET A 297 1.61 22.76 -7.41
N ALA A 298 0.51 22.86 -6.66
CA ALA A 298 -0.76 23.45 -7.10
C ALA A 298 -1.55 23.97 -5.89
N LEU A 299 -2.33 25.04 -6.07
CA LEU A 299 -3.13 25.67 -5.01
C LEU A 299 -4.59 25.84 -5.43
N ALA A 300 -5.50 25.61 -4.49
CA ALA A 300 -6.89 25.95 -4.67
C ALA A 300 -7.06 27.47 -4.91
N GLY A 301 -7.99 27.83 -5.78
CA GLY A 301 -8.21 29.18 -6.27
C GLY A 301 -7.33 29.58 -7.47
N ASN A 302 -6.27 28.82 -7.79
CA ASN A 302 -5.50 29.06 -9.01
C ASN A 302 -6.21 28.44 -10.24
N PRO A 303 -6.12 29.08 -11.42
CA PRO A 303 -6.67 28.52 -12.65
C PRO A 303 -5.85 27.32 -13.15
N PRO A 304 -6.49 26.28 -13.72
CA PRO A 304 -5.78 25.23 -14.42
C PRO A 304 -5.08 25.77 -15.68
N PRO A 305 -3.97 25.15 -16.12
CA PRO A 305 -3.16 25.61 -17.25
C PRO A 305 -3.74 25.20 -18.60
N SER A 306 -5.04 25.43 -18.83
CA SER A 306 -5.71 25.05 -20.06
C SER A 306 -6.64 26.14 -20.55
N ARG A 307 -6.59 26.43 -21.86
CA ARG A 307 -7.55 27.35 -22.47
C ARG A 307 -8.98 26.82 -22.41
N ALA A 308 -9.16 25.51 -22.42
CA ALA A 308 -10.48 24.88 -22.25
C ALA A 308 -11.05 25.11 -20.83
N LEU A 309 -10.20 25.49 -19.87
CA LEU A 309 -10.54 25.70 -18.47
C LEU A 309 -10.35 27.17 -18.05
N ALA A 310 -10.41 28.12 -19.00
CA ALA A 310 -10.09 29.52 -18.76
C ALA A 310 -10.95 30.17 -17.66
N ASP A 311 -12.19 29.73 -17.50
CA ASP A 311 -13.13 30.21 -16.48
C ASP A 311 -13.16 29.34 -15.21
N SER A 312 -12.30 28.32 -15.14
CA SER A 312 -12.24 27.39 -14.01
C SER A 312 -11.10 27.71 -13.05
N VAL A 313 -11.28 27.37 -11.78
CA VAL A 313 -10.23 27.34 -10.76
C VAL A 313 -10.26 26.02 -10.01
N TYR A 314 -9.10 25.59 -9.49
CA TYR A 314 -9.05 24.44 -8.59
C TYR A 314 -9.85 24.75 -7.32
N ALA A 315 -10.88 23.96 -7.04
CA ALA A 315 -11.69 24.08 -5.83
C ALA A 315 -11.11 23.22 -4.70
N ARG A 316 -10.75 21.96 -5.01
CA ARG A 316 -10.11 21.02 -4.10
C ARG A 316 -9.33 19.94 -4.87
N PHE A 317 -8.40 19.30 -4.19
CA PHE A 317 -7.63 18.15 -4.65
C PHE A 317 -8.05 16.91 -3.85
N GLU A 318 -8.21 15.78 -4.53
CA GLU A 318 -8.72 14.56 -3.88
C GLU A 318 -7.71 13.41 -3.86
N ASP A 319 -6.83 13.35 -4.86
CA ASP A 319 -5.89 12.24 -5.02
C ASP A 319 -4.58 12.75 -5.64
N VAL A 320 -3.48 12.09 -5.31
CA VAL A 320 -2.13 12.40 -5.80
C VAL A 320 -1.36 11.12 -6.04
N VAL A 321 -0.68 11.07 -7.18
CA VAL A 321 0.18 9.96 -7.60
C VAL A 321 1.52 10.57 -7.99
N LEU A 322 2.60 10.04 -7.42
CA LEU A 322 3.96 10.45 -7.71
C LEU A 322 4.68 9.33 -8.46
N THR A 323 5.16 9.64 -9.66
CA THR A 323 6.01 8.76 -10.46
C THR A 323 7.43 9.29 -10.47
N GLN A 324 8.32 8.65 -11.24
CA GLN A 324 9.74 9.00 -11.27
C GLN A 324 9.99 10.45 -11.73
N HIS A 325 9.21 10.95 -12.69
CA HIS A 325 9.41 12.29 -13.26
C HIS A 325 8.14 13.15 -13.29
N GLU A 326 7.04 12.66 -12.72
CA GLU A 326 5.77 13.33 -12.84
C GLU A 326 4.94 13.25 -11.56
N LEU A 327 4.12 14.27 -11.36
CA LEU A 327 3.10 14.28 -10.31
C LEU A 327 1.74 14.37 -11.01
N VAL A 328 0.90 13.37 -10.79
CA VAL A 328 -0.47 13.33 -11.29
C VAL A 328 -1.42 13.58 -10.12
N PHE A 329 -2.49 14.32 -10.35
CA PHE A 329 -3.46 14.59 -9.30
C PHE A 329 -4.87 14.73 -9.86
N ARG A 330 -5.85 14.40 -9.02
CA ARG A 330 -7.27 14.59 -9.30
C ARG A 330 -7.75 15.87 -8.62
N ALA A 331 -8.40 16.74 -9.38
CA ALA A 331 -8.93 18.00 -8.86
C ALA A 331 -10.39 18.21 -9.23
N ILE A 332 -11.15 18.72 -8.27
CA ILE A 332 -12.47 19.31 -8.50
C ILE A 332 -12.26 20.77 -8.87
N LEU A 333 -13.01 21.21 -9.88
CA LEU A 333 -12.98 22.55 -10.43
C LEU A 333 -14.24 23.32 -10.05
N SER A 334 -14.16 24.64 -10.07
CA SER A 334 -15.31 25.53 -9.92
C SER A 334 -15.21 26.71 -10.89
N GLY A 335 -16.34 27.32 -11.24
CA GLY A 335 -16.42 28.50 -12.10
C GLY A 335 -16.74 28.20 -13.57
N GLY A 336 -16.24 27.08 -14.13
CA GLY A 336 -16.47 26.68 -15.52
C GLY A 336 -17.46 25.52 -15.71
N GLU A 337 -17.53 25.01 -16.94
CA GLU A 337 -18.41 23.87 -17.32
C GLU A 337 -17.87 22.51 -16.87
N VAL A 338 -16.54 22.36 -16.80
CA VAL A 338 -15.87 21.15 -16.33
C VAL A 338 -15.80 21.21 -14.81
N SER A 339 -16.34 20.20 -14.11
CA SER A 339 -16.31 20.17 -12.64
C SER A 339 -15.17 19.31 -12.08
N GLU A 340 -14.50 18.51 -12.91
CA GLU A 340 -13.45 17.60 -12.46
C GLU A 340 -12.45 17.25 -13.57
N GLY A 341 -11.19 17.00 -13.19
CA GLY A 341 -10.17 16.48 -14.10
C GLY A 341 -9.02 15.76 -13.40
N ILE A 342 -8.31 14.97 -14.19
CA ILE A 342 -6.99 14.42 -13.87
C ILE A 342 -5.95 15.34 -14.54
N PHE A 343 -5.01 15.82 -13.74
CA PHE A 343 -3.97 16.76 -14.15
C PHE A 343 -2.60 16.15 -13.91
N GLN A 344 -1.63 16.60 -14.69
CA GLN A 344 -0.24 16.19 -14.55
C GLN A 344 0.65 17.42 -14.44
N LEU A 345 1.70 17.30 -13.63
CA LEU A 345 2.85 18.18 -13.55
C LEU A 345 4.08 17.40 -14.02
N ALA A 346 4.57 17.71 -15.24
CA ALA A 346 5.82 17.13 -15.72
C ALA A 346 7.03 17.93 -15.18
N PHE A 347 8.02 17.24 -14.63
CA PHE A 347 9.25 17.86 -14.14
C PHE A 347 10.36 17.82 -15.20
N LEU A 348 10.57 18.93 -15.90
CA LEU A 348 11.69 19.10 -16.83
C LEU A 348 12.78 19.97 -16.18
N GLY A 349 13.54 19.35 -15.28
CA GLY A 349 14.51 20.06 -14.45
C GLY A 349 13.81 21.05 -13.50
N PRO A 350 14.10 22.37 -13.56
CA PRO A 350 13.40 23.36 -12.74
C PRO A 350 12.02 23.75 -13.29
N ILE A 351 11.65 23.30 -14.49
CA ILE A 351 10.40 23.69 -15.14
C ILE A 351 9.34 22.66 -14.79
N THR A 352 8.23 23.14 -14.21
CA THR A 352 7.01 22.35 -14.04
C THR A 352 6.04 22.74 -15.16
N LEU A 353 5.65 21.78 -15.98
CA LEU A 353 4.65 21.98 -17.03
C LEU A 353 3.35 21.32 -16.60
N PRO A 354 2.38 22.10 -16.10
CA PRO A 354 1.09 21.56 -15.72
C PRO A 354 0.23 21.37 -16.98
N SER A 355 -0.49 20.25 -17.09
CA SER A 355 -1.43 19.98 -18.19
C SER A 355 -2.60 19.11 -17.74
N PRO A 356 -3.83 19.35 -18.23
CA PRO A 356 -4.91 18.38 -18.06
C PRO A 356 -4.59 17.10 -18.86
N ARG A 357 -4.90 15.94 -18.29
CA ARG A 357 -4.78 14.64 -18.98
C ARG A 357 -6.12 14.10 -19.42
N VAL A 358 -7.10 14.15 -18.53
CA VAL A 358 -8.47 13.77 -18.85
C VAL A 358 -9.39 14.70 -18.08
N LEU A 359 -10.40 15.23 -18.76
CA LEU A 359 -11.42 16.10 -18.19
C LEU A 359 -12.78 15.41 -18.19
N GLN A 360 -13.61 15.77 -17.23
CA GLN A 360 -15.02 15.42 -17.29
C GLN A 360 -15.62 15.95 -18.61
N GLY A 361 -16.41 15.11 -19.27
CA GLY A 361 -17.02 15.37 -20.57
C GLY A 361 -16.16 14.94 -21.76
N ASP A 362 -14.87 14.60 -21.56
CA ASP A 362 -14.04 14.04 -22.63
C ASP A 362 -14.59 12.67 -23.09
N LEU A 363 -14.40 12.35 -24.37
CA LEU A 363 -14.77 11.04 -24.91
C LEU A 363 -13.87 9.96 -24.31
N ALA A 364 -14.49 8.92 -23.75
CA ALA A 364 -13.76 7.75 -23.27
C ALA A 364 -13.35 6.87 -24.46
N PRO A 365 -12.14 6.30 -24.48
CA PRO A 365 -11.60 5.54 -25.61
C PRO A 365 -12.15 4.10 -25.68
N ILE A 366 -13.48 3.97 -25.65
CA ILE A 366 -14.20 2.70 -25.74
C ILE A 366 -14.65 2.49 -27.18
N VAL A 367 -14.21 1.39 -27.79
CA VAL A 367 -14.46 1.15 -29.22
C VAL A 367 -15.94 0.86 -29.46
N GLY A 368 -16.59 1.72 -30.25
CA GLY A 368 -17.98 1.52 -30.70
C GLY A 368 -19.05 2.07 -29.77
N ALA A 369 -18.67 2.87 -28.76
CA ALA A 369 -19.59 3.56 -27.86
C ALA A 369 -19.34 5.08 -27.87
N ASP A 370 -20.42 5.87 -27.84
CA ASP A 370 -20.35 7.33 -27.63
C ASP A 370 -20.55 7.61 -26.13
N VAL A 371 -19.47 7.36 -25.38
CA VAL A 371 -19.44 7.48 -23.92
C VAL A 371 -18.41 8.51 -23.50
N ARG A 372 -18.73 9.25 -22.43
CA ARG A 372 -17.89 10.32 -21.89
C ARG A 372 -17.51 10.06 -20.44
N PHE A 373 -16.38 10.60 -20.02
CA PHE A 373 -15.99 10.59 -18.62
C PHE A 373 -16.92 11.48 -17.80
N ALA A 374 -17.61 10.90 -16.82
CA ALA A 374 -18.51 11.64 -15.94
C ALA A 374 -17.84 12.01 -14.62
N GLN A 375 -17.12 11.06 -14.01
CA GLN A 375 -16.40 11.24 -12.74
C GLN A 375 -15.17 10.34 -12.72
N PHE A 376 -14.08 10.80 -12.09
CA PHE A 376 -12.90 9.98 -11.88
C PHE A 376 -12.91 9.37 -10.48
N GLY A 377 -12.34 8.18 -10.37
CA GLY A 377 -12.20 7.45 -9.12
C GLY A 377 -10.76 7.43 -8.65
N ARG A 378 -10.36 6.28 -8.09
CA ARG A 378 -9.00 6.05 -7.62
C ARG A 378 -8.02 6.06 -8.78
N MET A 379 -6.80 6.50 -8.48
CA MET A 379 -5.68 6.45 -9.42
C MET A 379 -4.49 5.75 -8.79
N VAL A 380 -3.70 5.06 -9.61
CA VAL A 380 -2.41 4.48 -9.24
C VAL A 380 -1.42 4.67 -10.38
N GLY A 381 -0.16 4.93 -10.06
CA GLY A 381 0.90 5.08 -11.03
C GLY A 381 2.07 4.13 -10.80
N ASN A 382 2.99 4.09 -11.75
CA ASN A 382 4.25 3.36 -11.63
C ASN A 382 5.44 4.22 -12.07
N ASN A 383 6.66 3.70 -11.91
CA ASN A 383 7.88 4.39 -12.34
C ASN A 383 8.12 4.31 -13.85
N ALA A 384 7.28 3.58 -14.59
CA ALA A 384 7.32 3.52 -16.04
C ALA A 384 6.52 4.66 -16.70
N GLU A 385 6.06 5.63 -15.91
CA GLU A 385 5.21 6.72 -16.39
C GLU A 385 3.92 6.16 -17.00
N GLU A 386 3.25 5.28 -16.26
CA GLU A 386 1.91 4.80 -16.57
C GLU A 386 0.99 5.09 -15.38
N LEU A 387 -0.20 5.57 -15.71
CA LEU A 387 -1.29 5.82 -14.78
C LEU A 387 -2.42 4.86 -15.08
N VAL A 388 -3.02 4.28 -14.05
CA VAL A 388 -4.28 3.56 -14.15
C VAL A 388 -5.30 4.26 -13.26
N PHE A 389 -6.47 4.54 -13.81
CA PHE A 389 -7.54 5.19 -13.07
C PHE A 389 -8.90 4.57 -13.36
N GLU A 390 -9.75 4.64 -12.35
CA GLU A 390 -11.15 4.26 -12.42
C GLU A 390 -11.97 5.46 -12.90
N ALA A 391 -13.00 5.25 -13.71
CA ALA A 391 -13.92 6.31 -14.08
C ALA A 391 -15.36 5.82 -14.23
N THR A 392 -16.30 6.66 -13.80
CA THR A 392 -17.72 6.54 -14.12
C THR A 392 -17.96 7.18 -15.48
N LEU A 393 -18.81 6.56 -16.28
CA LEU A 393 -19.08 6.94 -17.66
C LEU A 393 -20.55 7.33 -17.84
N GLU A 394 -20.79 8.26 -18.76
CA GLU A 394 -22.13 8.64 -19.22
C GLU A 394 -22.30 8.36 -20.72
N GLY A 395 -23.51 8.01 -21.14
CA GLY A 395 -23.84 7.70 -22.54
C GLY A 395 -24.35 6.27 -22.74
N ASP A 396 -24.41 5.86 -24.01
CA ASP A 396 -24.88 4.53 -24.41
C ASP A 396 -23.72 3.51 -24.34
N GLY A 397 -23.44 3.01 -23.14
CA GLY A 397 -22.34 2.06 -22.93
C GLY A 397 -22.18 1.60 -21.47
N PRO A 398 -20.99 1.11 -21.08
CA PRO A 398 -20.72 0.71 -19.70
C PRO A 398 -20.81 1.92 -18.77
N SER A 399 -21.26 1.71 -17.53
CA SER A 399 -21.36 2.79 -16.52
C SER A 399 -20.05 3.09 -15.82
N GLN A 400 -19.07 2.18 -15.92
CA GLN A 400 -17.77 2.29 -15.26
C GLN A 400 -16.70 1.54 -16.06
N GLY A 401 -15.48 2.06 -16.04
CA GLY A 401 -14.32 1.38 -16.62
C GLY A 401 -13.01 1.67 -15.89
N LEU A 402 -12.00 0.88 -16.24
CA LEU A 402 -10.61 1.10 -15.88
C LEU A 402 -9.83 1.55 -17.12
N PHE A 403 -9.03 2.58 -16.96
CA PHE A 403 -8.31 3.23 -18.04
C PHE A 403 -6.84 3.34 -17.70
N SER A 404 -6.00 3.12 -18.70
CA SER A 404 -4.56 3.37 -18.61
C SER A 404 -4.22 4.61 -19.43
N ALA A 405 -3.39 5.48 -18.85
CA ALA A 405 -2.79 6.62 -19.55
C ALA A 405 -1.27 6.52 -19.51
N THR A 406 -0.62 6.71 -20.65
CA THR A 406 0.82 6.96 -20.69
C THR A 406 1.07 8.41 -20.26
N LEU A 407 1.98 8.55 -19.32
CA LEU A 407 2.41 9.82 -18.77
C LEU A 407 3.55 10.40 -19.63
N GLY A 408 3.62 11.72 -19.74
CA GLY A 408 4.55 12.42 -20.64
C GLY A 408 3.91 13.07 -21.88
N PRO A 409 4.67 13.39 -22.93
CA PRO A 409 4.18 14.25 -24.02
C PRO A 409 3.18 13.56 -24.97
N LEU A 410 3.02 12.24 -24.86
CA LEU A 410 2.08 11.48 -25.68
C LEU A 410 0.83 11.18 -24.86
N ASP A 411 -0.26 11.89 -25.17
CA ASP A 411 -1.59 11.64 -24.58
C ASP A 411 -2.21 10.38 -25.18
N LEU A 412 -1.84 9.22 -24.66
CA LEU A 412 -2.53 7.97 -24.97
C LEU A 412 -3.30 7.49 -23.75
N VAL A 413 -4.61 7.71 -23.79
CA VAL A 413 -5.56 7.06 -22.87
C VAL A 413 -6.17 5.88 -23.61
N SER A 414 -6.21 4.72 -22.95
CA SER A 414 -6.80 3.51 -23.49
C SER A 414 -7.63 2.78 -22.46
N GLU A 415 -8.73 2.18 -22.91
CA GLU A 415 -9.54 1.31 -22.07
C GLU A 415 -8.77 0.03 -21.73
N THR A 416 -8.70 -0.28 -20.44
CA THR A 416 -8.16 -1.52 -19.90
C THR A 416 -9.26 -2.58 -19.81
N LEU A 417 -10.39 -2.23 -19.20
CA LEU A 417 -11.59 -3.06 -19.08
C LEU A 417 -12.81 -2.21 -18.68
N SER A 418 -14.01 -2.73 -18.91
CA SER A 418 -15.26 -2.10 -18.51
C SER A 418 -16.17 -3.04 -17.70
N VAL A 419 -17.04 -2.44 -16.87
CA VAL A 419 -18.15 -3.18 -16.25
C VAL A 419 -19.05 -3.73 -17.36
N GLY A 420 -19.46 -5.00 -17.20
CA GLY A 420 -20.16 -5.78 -18.23
C GLY A 420 -19.24 -6.68 -19.06
N ASP A 421 -17.92 -6.48 -19.02
CA ASP A 421 -16.98 -7.39 -19.68
C ASP A 421 -16.99 -8.78 -19.01
N ARG A 422 -16.69 -9.81 -19.81
CA ARG A 422 -16.60 -11.19 -19.30
C ARG A 422 -15.47 -11.34 -18.29
N ALA A 423 -15.83 -11.79 -17.09
CA ALA A 423 -14.88 -12.11 -16.03
C ALA A 423 -14.29 -13.51 -16.28
N GLN A 424 -13.13 -13.59 -16.93
CA GLN A 424 -12.52 -14.89 -17.26
C GLN A 424 -12.25 -15.73 -16.00
N GLY A 425 -12.52 -17.03 -16.08
CA GLY A 425 -12.33 -17.96 -14.97
C GLY A 425 -13.51 -18.09 -14.00
N THR A 426 -14.69 -17.55 -14.34
CA THR A 426 -15.89 -17.56 -13.47
C THR A 426 -17.08 -18.30 -14.05
N ASP A 427 -16.90 -19.17 -15.05
CA ASP A 427 -17.99 -19.90 -15.71
C ASP A 427 -19.08 -18.99 -16.32
N GLY A 428 -18.66 -17.85 -16.88
CA GLY A 428 -19.52 -16.96 -17.67
C GLY A 428 -20.03 -15.73 -16.93
N GLY A 429 -19.53 -15.45 -15.72
CA GLY A 429 -19.78 -14.19 -15.02
C GLY A 429 -19.24 -12.97 -15.76
N VAL A 430 -19.76 -11.80 -15.40
CA VAL A 430 -19.34 -10.49 -15.92
C VAL A 430 -18.95 -9.57 -14.79
N PHE A 431 -18.02 -8.63 -15.04
CA PHE A 431 -17.67 -7.63 -14.04
C PHE A 431 -18.88 -6.74 -13.74
N HIS A 432 -19.25 -6.67 -12.46
CA HIS A 432 -20.36 -5.84 -11.96
C HIS A 432 -19.85 -4.51 -11.38
N ALA A 433 -18.76 -4.57 -10.63
CA ALA A 433 -18.15 -3.40 -10.02
C ALA A 433 -16.64 -3.62 -9.86
N LEU A 434 -15.88 -2.55 -10.00
CA LEU A 434 -14.44 -2.55 -9.81
C LEU A 434 -14.07 -2.11 -8.39
N GLY A 435 -13.00 -2.68 -7.86
CA GLY A 435 -12.51 -2.42 -6.52
C GLY A 435 -11.05 -2.01 -6.50
N PRO A 436 -10.38 -2.20 -5.35
CA PRO A 436 -8.99 -1.80 -5.17
C PRO A 436 -8.10 -2.30 -6.31
N LEU A 437 -7.21 -1.43 -6.77
CA LEU A 437 -6.27 -1.75 -7.84
C LEU A 437 -4.83 -1.32 -7.49
N ALA A 438 -3.89 -1.87 -8.23
CA ALA A 438 -2.48 -1.52 -8.19
C ALA A 438 -1.83 -1.80 -9.55
N ILE A 439 -0.79 -1.06 -9.88
CA ILE A 439 0.04 -1.25 -11.08
C ILE A 439 1.51 -1.42 -10.65
N ASN A 440 2.28 -2.20 -11.40
CA ASN A 440 3.73 -2.25 -11.22
C ASN A 440 4.49 -1.63 -12.40
N ASP A 441 5.82 -1.49 -12.26
CA ASP A 441 6.69 -0.88 -13.26
C ASP A 441 6.78 -1.64 -14.61
N ASP A 442 6.22 -2.85 -14.70
CA ASP A 442 6.11 -3.62 -15.94
C ASP A 442 4.74 -3.39 -16.64
N GLY A 443 3.87 -2.54 -16.07
CA GLY A 443 2.52 -2.26 -16.56
C GLY A 443 1.46 -3.31 -16.20
N PHE A 444 1.78 -4.26 -15.32
CA PHE A 444 0.78 -5.23 -14.85
C PHE A 444 -0.18 -4.55 -13.87
N VAL A 445 -1.47 -4.63 -14.18
CA VAL A 445 -2.53 -4.14 -13.30
C VAL A 445 -3.11 -5.32 -12.51
N ALA A 446 -3.10 -5.23 -11.19
CA ALA A 446 -3.84 -6.12 -10.31
C ALA A 446 -5.06 -5.38 -9.77
N PHE A 447 -6.23 -5.99 -9.79
CA PHE A 447 -7.46 -5.35 -9.33
C PHE A 447 -8.43 -6.35 -8.73
N GLN A 448 -9.24 -5.89 -7.78
CA GLN A 448 -10.40 -6.62 -7.31
C GLN A 448 -11.62 -6.24 -8.15
N ALA A 449 -12.52 -7.20 -8.37
CA ALA A 449 -13.82 -6.92 -8.95
C ALA A 449 -14.92 -7.78 -8.32
N LYS A 450 -16.12 -7.21 -8.21
CA LYS A 450 -17.37 -7.95 -8.00
C LYS A 450 -17.92 -8.44 -9.32
N ILE A 451 -18.58 -9.59 -9.29
CA ILE A 451 -18.93 -10.35 -10.48
C ILE A 451 -20.39 -10.78 -10.40
N ASP A 452 -21.13 -10.50 -11.46
CA ASP A 452 -22.50 -10.96 -11.63
C ASP A 452 -22.53 -12.25 -12.43
N GLY A 453 -23.22 -13.26 -11.87
CA GLY A 453 -23.32 -14.59 -12.46
C GLY A 453 -22.04 -15.40 -12.34
N GLY A 454 -22.11 -16.68 -12.71
CA GLY A 454 -20.97 -17.57 -12.66
C GLY A 454 -20.72 -18.22 -11.29
N SER A 455 -19.54 -18.79 -11.11
CA SER A 455 -19.13 -19.53 -9.91
C SER A 455 -18.42 -18.68 -8.84
N ILE A 456 -17.97 -17.47 -9.21
CA ILE A 456 -17.21 -16.54 -8.36
C ILE A 456 -17.97 -15.23 -8.30
N CYS A 457 -18.20 -14.71 -7.09
CA CYS A 457 -18.92 -13.45 -6.86
C CYS A 457 -17.97 -12.26 -6.67
N GLU A 458 -16.73 -12.55 -6.29
CA GLU A 458 -15.67 -11.57 -6.10
C GLU A 458 -14.33 -12.19 -6.47
N GLY A 459 -13.52 -11.49 -7.25
CA GLY A 459 -12.25 -12.01 -7.75
C GLY A 459 -11.12 -10.99 -7.69
N LEU A 460 -9.92 -11.50 -7.45
CA LEU A 460 -8.66 -10.81 -7.68
C LEU A 460 -8.16 -11.17 -9.07
N TYR A 461 -7.93 -10.16 -9.89
CA TYR A 461 -7.49 -10.29 -11.26
C TYR A 461 -6.11 -9.69 -11.45
N ARG A 462 -5.39 -10.24 -12.43
CA ARG A 462 -4.24 -9.58 -13.04
C ARG A 462 -4.49 -9.42 -14.52
N GLU A 463 -4.32 -8.19 -14.97
CA GLU A 463 -4.45 -7.75 -16.34
C GLU A 463 -3.06 -7.78 -17.01
N LEU A 464 -3.03 -8.26 -18.26
CA LEU A 464 -1.95 -8.01 -19.20
C LEU A 464 -2.52 -7.96 -20.62
N ALA A 465 -2.32 -6.84 -21.31
CA ALA A 465 -2.69 -6.66 -22.71
C ALA A 465 -4.19 -6.92 -23.01
N LYS A 466 -5.05 -6.27 -22.22
CA LYS A 466 -6.53 -6.37 -22.22
C LYS A 466 -7.06 -7.77 -21.93
N ARG A 467 -6.35 -8.53 -21.09
CA ARG A 467 -6.76 -9.88 -20.66
C ARG A 467 -6.65 -9.99 -19.15
N ALA A 468 -7.77 -9.77 -18.48
CA ALA A 468 -7.91 -10.05 -17.06
C ALA A 468 -7.92 -11.57 -16.81
N ARG A 469 -6.98 -12.04 -15.99
CA ARG A 469 -6.91 -13.43 -15.52
C ARG A 469 -7.20 -13.48 -14.02
N LEU A 470 -8.16 -14.32 -13.64
CA LEU A 470 -8.46 -14.62 -12.24
C LEU A 470 -7.25 -15.26 -11.54
N ILE A 471 -6.88 -14.71 -10.39
CA ILE A 471 -5.80 -15.19 -9.51
C ILE A 471 -6.37 -15.94 -8.32
N ASP A 472 -7.33 -15.31 -7.64
CA ASP A 472 -8.02 -15.86 -6.49
C ASP A 472 -9.45 -15.35 -6.51
N GLY A 473 -10.38 -16.12 -5.93
CA GLY A 473 -11.79 -15.82 -5.97
C GLY A 473 -12.50 -16.22 -4.70
N VAL A 474 -13.65 -15.59 -4.51
CA VAL A 474 -14.63 -15.87 -3.48
C VAL A 474 -15.80 -16.56 -4.18
N PRO A 475 -16.02 -17.85 -3.92
CA PRO A 475 -17.16 -18.55 -4.49
C PRO A 475 -18.46 -17.86 -4.11
N CYS A 476 -19.40 -17.81 -5.03
CA CYS A 476 -20.75 -17.37 -4.67
C CYS A 476 -21.31 -18.30 -3.60
N THR A 477 -21.74 -17.74 -2.46
CA THR A 477 -22.51 -18.52 -1.49
C THR A 477 -23.76 -18.99 -2.21
N PRO A 478 -24.02 -20.31 -2.31
CA PRO A 478 -25.24 -20.77 -2.95
C PRO A 478 -26.39 -20.12 -2.21
N ALA A 479 -27.21 -19.35 -2.93
CA ALA A 479 -28.44 -18.79 -2.37
C ALA A 479 -29.16 -19.97 -1.72
N ALA A 480 -29.31 -19.92 -0.39
CA ALA A 480 -29.95 -21.00 0.35
C ALA A 480 -31.29 -21.26 -0.34
N SER A 481 -31.40 -22.41 -1.00
CA SER A 481 -32.58 -22.76 -1.78
C SER A 481 -33.78 -22.72 -0.83
N ARG A 482 -34.61 -21.69 -0.96
CA ARG A 482 -35.86 -21.55 -0.22
C ARG A 482 -36.96 -22.36 -0.88
#